data_AF-A0A6H2H9U9-F1
#
_entry.id   AF-A0A6H2H9U9-F1
#
_cell.length_a   1.000
_cell.length_b   1.000
_cell.length_c   1.000
_cell.angle_alpha   90.00
_cell.angle_beta   90.00
_cell.angle_gamma   90.00
#
_symmetry.space_group_name_H-M   'P 1'
#
loop_
_entity.id
_entity.type
_entity.pdbx_description
1 polymer ?
#
loop_
_entity_poly.entity_id
_entity_poly.type
_entity_poly.pdbx_seq_one_letter_code
_entity_poly.pdbx_strand_id
1 'polypeptide(L)'
;MTAPATSALSPRIALDPENMRKGLGQLVLTLVELIRQLLEKQALRRIEGGSLSDAEIERLGLTFLRLGEEMEWLKKEFGLTDAELNLDLGPLGKLL
;
A
#
# COMPACT_ATOMS: atom_id res chain seq x y z
N MET A 1 -16.48 36.01 29.69
CA MET A 1 -15.19 35.31 29.66
C MET A 1 -15.44 33.91 29.09
N THR A 2 -15.41 33.79 27.77
CA THR A 2 -15.65 32.53 27.03
C THR A 2 -14.29 31.96 26.62
N ALA A 3 -14.03 30.72 27.00
CA ALA A 3 -12.79 29.99 26.70
C ALA A 3 -12.65 29.73 25.18
N PRO A 4 -11.44 29.74 24.61
CA PRO A 4 -11.26 29.40 23.20
C PRO A 4 -11.38 27.88 23.02
N ALA A 5 -12.09 27.51 21.95
CA ALA A 5 -12.22 26.13 21.48
C ALA A 5 -10.84 25.55 21.16
N THR A 6 -10.58 24.35 21.68
CA THR A 6 -9.43 23.54 21.31
C THR A 6 -9.59 23.13 19.85
N SER A 7 -8.94 23.85 18.94
CA SER A 7 -8.76 23.38 17.57
C SER A 7 -7.85 22.16 17.66
N ALA A 8 -8.45 20.97 17.57
CA ALA A 8 -7.74 19.73 17.39
C ALA A 8 -6.91 19.88 16.11
N LEU A 9 -5.64 20.23 16.29
CA LEU A 9 -4.67 20.32 15.22
C LEU A 9 -4.69 18.96 14.54
N SER A 10 -5.23 18.92 13.32
CA SER A 10 -4.97 17.82 12.39
C SER A 10 -3.47 17.56 12.46
N PRO A 11 -3.01 16.31 12.66
CA PRO A 11 -1.60 16.02 12.62
C PRO A 11 -1.16 16.37 11.20
N ARG A 12 -0.63 17.58 11.03
CA ARG A 12 0.16 17.94 9.86
C ARG A 12 1.20 16.82 9.82
N ILE A 13 1.15 16.03 8.76
CA ILE A 13 2.14 15.00 8.47
C ILE A 13 3.47 15.72 8.60
N ALA A 14 4.16 15.50 9.71
CA ALA A 14 5.39 16.18 10.05
C ALA A 14 6.45 15.51 9.19
N LEU A 15 6.53 15.96 7.93
CA LEU A 15 7.55 15.53 6.98
C LEU A 15 8.85 16.20 7.38
N ASP A 16 9.47 15.67 8.44
CA ASP A 16 10.85 15.95 8.77
C ASP A 16 11.71 15.57 7.54
N PRO A 17 12.55 16.46 6.98
CA PRO A 17 13.26 16.23 5.72
C PRO A 17 14.10 14.95 5.68
N GLU A 18 14.67 14.51 6.82
CA GLU A 18 15.36 13.22 6.91
C GLU A 18 14.39 12.03 6.83
N ASN A 19 13.16 12.20 7.32
CA ASN A 19 12.08 11.21 7.26
C ASN A 19 11.23 11.29 5.98
N MET A 20 11.40 12.33 5.15
CA MET A 20 10.60 12.54 3.94
C MET A 20 10.82 11.42 2.92
N ARG A 21 12.07 10.96 2.74
CA ARG A 21 12.38 9.85 1.83
C ARG A 21 11.68 8.56 2.27
N LYS A 22 11.71 8.25 3.57
CA LYS A 22 11.05 7.08 4.14
C LYS A 22 9.52 7.19 4.04
N GLY A 23 8.95 8.34 4.39
CA GLY A 23 7.50 8.58 4.33
C GLY A 23 6.93 8.57 2.90
N LEU A 24 7.65 9.11 1.92
CA LEU A 24 7.26 9.01 0.52
C LEU A 24 7.37 7.56 0.02
N GLY A 25 8.44 6.85 0.39
CA GLY A 25 8.59 5.42 0.10
C GLY A 25 7.44 4.59 0.66
N GLN A 26 7.06 4.85 1.92
CA GLN A 26 5.90 4.24 2.57
C GLN A 26 4.62 4.49 1.78
N LEU A 27 4.30 5.74 1.44
CA LEU A 27 3.09 6.08 0.69
C LEU A 27 3.03 5.36 -0.66
N VAL A 28 4.12 5.39 -1.42
CA VAL A 28 4.18 4.75 -2.74
C VAL A 28 4.05 3.23 -2.62
N LEU A 29 4.76 2.60 -1.67
CA LEU A 29 4.70 1.15 -1.46
C LEU A 29 3.32 0.72 -0.95
N THR A 30 2.68 1.48 -0.08
CA THR A 30 1.30 1.26 0.34
C THR A 30 0.34 1.30 -0.86
N LEU A 31 0.50 2.28 -1.76
CA LEU A 31 -0.34 2.38 -2.96
C LEU A 31 -0.12 1.21 -3.93
N VAL A 32 1.13 0.81 -4.13
CA VAL A 32 1.48 -0.34 -4.97
C VAL A 32 0.89 -1.63 -4.38
N GLU A 33 0.96 -1.80 -3.07
CA GLU A 33 0.39 -2.95 -2.35
C GLU A 33 -1.14 -2.99 -2.48
N LEU A 34 -1.81 -1.85 -2.35
CA LEU A 34 -3.25 -1.76 -2.59
C LEU A 34 -3.61 -2.17 -4.02
N ILE A 35 -2.87 -1.67 -5.02
CA ILE A 35 -3.08 -2.04 -6.43
C ILE A 35 -2.85 -3.54 -6.64
N ARG A 36 -1.81 -4.11 -6.02
CA ARG A 36 -1.52 -5.56 -6.06
C ARG A 36 -2.71 -6.38 -5.57
N GLN A 37 -3.26 -6.04 -4.40
CA GLN A 37 -4.42 -6.74 -3.83
C GLN A 37 -5.67 -6.63 -4.71
N LEU A 38 -5.90 -5.46 -5.31
CA LEU A 38 -7.00 -5.27 -6.25
C LEU A 38 -6.82 -6.14 -7.50
N LEU A 39 -5.61 -6.17 -8.07
CA LEU A 39 -5.30 -7.01 -9.23
C LEU A 39 -5.45 -8.49 -8.90
N GLU A 40 -5.03 -8.94 -7.72
CA GLU A 40 -5.18 -10.32 -7.24
C GLU A 40 -6.67 -10.71 -7.15
N LYS A 41 -7.50 -9.83 -6.59
CA LYS A 41 -8.95 -10.04 -6.53
C LYS A 41 -9.59 -10.11 -7.92
N GLN A 42 -9.14 -9.28 -8.86
CA GLN A 42 -9.63 -9.34 -10.25
C GLN A 42 -9.15 -10.60 -10.97
N ALA A 43 -7.91 -11.03 -10.72
CA ALA A 43 -7.36 -12.27 -11.25
C ALA A 43 -8.21 -13.47 -10.82
N LEU A 44 -8.52 -13.58 -9.53
CA LEU A 44 -9.35 -14.65 -8.99
C LEU A 44 -10.73 -14.67 -9.66
N ARG A 45 -11.39 -13.50 -9.78
CA ARG A 45 -12.69 -13.40 -10.47
C ARG A 45 -12.62 -13.85 -11.94
N ARG A 46 -11.53 -13.54 -12.63
CA ARG A 46 -11.33 -13.94 -14.03
C ARG A 46 -11.07 -15.42 -14.19
N ILE A 47 -10.37 -16.04 -13.24
CA ILE A 47 -10.14 -17.48 -13.15
C ILE A 47 -11.47 -18.20 -12.89
N GLU A 48 -12.21 -17.79 -11.87
CA GLU A 48 -13.53 -18.36 -11.54
C GLU A 48 -14.54 -18.19 -12.69
N GLY A 49 -14.47 -17.08 -13.40
CA GLY A 49 -15.29 -16.80 -14.58
C GLY A 49 -14.85 -17.52 -15.86
N GLY A 50 -13.77 -18.30 -15.84
CA GLY A 50 -13.25 -19.03 -17.01
C GLY A 50 -12.77 -18.12 -18.15
N SER A 51 -12.44 -16.86 -17.84
CA SER A 51 -12.04 -15.85 -18.83
C SER A 51 -10.53 -15.84 -19.15
N LEU A 52 -9.77 -16.74 -18.53
CA LEU A 52 -8.33 -16.92 -18.72
C LEU A 52 -8.04 -18.39 -19.03
N SER A 53 -7.14 -18.63 -19.98
CA SER A 53 -6.55 -19.94 -20.24
C SER A 53 -5.54 -20.35 -19.16
N ASP A 54 -5.27 -21.65 -19.01
CA ASP A 54 -4.29 -22.17 -18.05
C ASP A 54 -2.91 -21.51 -18.18
N ALA A 55 -2.46 -21.28 -19.41
CA ALA A 55 -1.20 -20.60 -19.68
C ALA A 55 -1.23 -19.11 -19.26
N GLU A 56 -2.38 -18.44 -19.35
CA GLU A 56 -2.53 -17.06 -18.84
C GLU A 56 -2.53 -17.03 -17.31
N ILE A 57 -3.17 -18.01 -16.67
CA ILE A 57 -3.19 -18.15 -15.21
C ILE A 57 -1.76 -18.36 -14.68
N GLU A 58 -0.99 -19.25 -15.30
CA GLU A 58 0.40 -19.51 -14.90
C GLU A 58 1.27 -18.25 -15.06
N ARG A 59 1.19 -17.56 -16.20
CA ARG A 59 1.94 -16.30 -16.42
C ARG A 59 1.56 -15.22 -15.41
N LEU A 60 0.28 -15.11 -15.06
CA LEU A 60 -0.21 -14.16 -14.07
C LEU A 60 0.33 -14.49 -12.68
N GLY A 61 0.32 -15.77 -12.29
CA GLY A 61 0.91 -16.24 -11.04
C GLY A 61 2.40 -15.92 -10.94
N LEU A 62 3.17 -16.20 -12.00
CA LEU A 62 4.60 -15.85 -12.06
C LEU A 62 4.84 -14.34 -11.94
N THR A 63 3.95 -13.53 -12.52
CA THR A 63 4.04 -12.07 -12.45
C THR A 63 3.81 -11.58 -11.03
N PHE A 64 2.81 -12.10 -10.32
CA PHE A 64 2.58 -11.75 -8.92
C PHE A 64 3.70 -12.20 -8.00
N LEU A 65 4.30 -13.37 -8.25
CA LEU A 65 5.44 -13.84 -7.47
C LEU A 65 6.64 -12.89 -7.59
N ARG A 66 7.01 -12.51 -8.82
CA ARG A 66 8.10 -11.54 -9.07
C ARG A 66 7.79 -10.18 -8.45
N LEU A 67 6.55 -9.71 -8.58
CA LEU A 67 6.13 -8.45 -7.95
C LEU A 67 6.29 -8.52 -6.43
N GLY A 68 5.95 -9.64 -5.80
CA GLY A 68 6.18 -9.86 -4.37
C GLY A 68 7.67 -9.78 -3.99
N GLU A 69 8.55 -10.41 -4.78
CA GLU A 69 10.00 -10.36 -4.56
C GLU A 69 10.56 -8.92 -4.65
N GLU A 70 10.13 -8.16 -5.65
CA GLU A 70 10.52 -6.74 -5.81
C GLU A 70 9.99 -5.87 -4.67
N MET A 71 8.77 -6.14 -4.18
CA MET A 71 8.20 -5.47 -3.02
C MET A 71 9.01 -5.74 -1.75
N GLU A 72 9.45 -6.99 -1.52
CA GLU A 72 10.32 -7.33 -0.40
C GLU A 72 11.67 -6.61 -0.47
N TRP A 73 12.25 -6.51 -1.67
CA TRP A 73 13.49 -5.79 -1.88
C TRP A 73 13.32 -4.29 -1.61
N LEU A 74 12.28 -3.65 -2.16
CA LEU A 74 12.00 -2.22 -1.94
C LEU A 74 11.72 -1.91 -0.47
N LYS A 75 10.93 -2.74 0.23
CA LYS A 75 10.69 -2.57 1.67
C LYS A 75 12.00 -2.51 2.46
N LYS A 76 12.95 -3.39 2.15
CA LYS A 76 14.28 -3.40 2.80
C LYS A 76 15.08 -2.14 2.48
N GLU A 77 15.10 -1.71 1.23
CA GLU A 77 15.82 -0.50 0.79
C GLU A 77 15.31 0.77 1.49
N PHE A 78 14.00 0.86 1.72
CA PHE A 78 13.38 1.99 2.44
C PHE A 78 13.31 1.80 3.96
N GLY A 79 13.79 0.68 4.50
CA GLY A 79 13.73 0.37 5.94
C GLY A 79 12.31 0.31 6.48
N LEU A 80 11.40 -0.31 5.71
CA LEU A 80 9.98 -0.45 5.99
C LEU A 80 9.59 -1.90 6.27
N THR A 81 8.59 -2.06 7.10
CA THR A 81 7.93 -3.32 7.45
C THR A 81 6.52 -3.39 6.87
N ASP A 82 5.93 -4.58 6.81
CA ASP A 82 4.53 -4.75 6.36
C ASP A 82 3.54 -3.95 7.21
N ALA A 83 3.79 -3.85 8.52
CA ALA A 83 2.96 -3.07 9.42
C ALA A 83 3.00 -1.56 9.09
N GLU A 84 4.14 -1.06 8.59
CA GLU A 84 4.27 0.33 8.15
C GLU A 84 3.57 0.59 6.83
N LEU A 85 3.29 -0.42 6.00
CA LEU A 85 2.49 -0.21 4.79
C LEU A 85 1.02 0.07 5.10
N ASN A 86 0.53 -0.25 6.30
CA ASN A 86 -0.83 0.07 6.70
C ASN A 86 -0.97 1.53 7.15
N LEU A 87 -1.01 2.43 6.17
CA LEU A 87 -1.09 3.87 6.37
C LEU A 87 -2.44 4.27 7.00
N ASP A 88 -2.39 5.01 8.10
CA ASP A 88 -3.54 5.67 8.71
C ASP A 88 -3.79 7.02 8.02
N LEU A 89 -4.93 7.14 7.35
CA LEU A 89 -5.36 8.38 6.69
C LEU A 89 -6.22 9.26 7.60
N GLY A 90 -6.33 8.95 8.89
CA GLY A 90 -7.16 9.66 9.86
C GLY A 90 -8.65 9.40 9.62
N PRO A 91 -9.46 10.41 9.22
CA PRO A 91 -10.91 10.25 9.07
C PRO A 91 -11.32 9.27 7.95
N LEU A 92 -10.41 8.95 7.03
CA LEU A 92 -10.66 7.96 5.97
C LEU A 92 -10.33 6.52 6.41
N GLY A 93 -9.80 6.35 7.63
CA GLY A 93 -9.40 5.05 8.16
C GLY A 93 -8.04 4.58 7.65
N LYS A 94 -7.79 3.28 7.80
CA LYS A 94 -6.56 2.61 7.39
C LYS A 94 -6.67 2.08 5.97
N LEU A 95 -5.59 2.15 5.19
CA LEU A 95 -5.61 1.76 3.78
C LEU A 95 -5.60 0.24 3.53
N LEU A 96 -4.99 -0.54 4.44
CA LEU A 96 -4.80 -1.99 4.32
C LEU A 96 -5.41 -2.75 5.51
#